data_AF-A0A931EJB4-F1
#
_entry.id   AF-A0A931EJB4-F1
#
_cell.length_a   1.000
_cell.length_b   1.000
_cell.length_c   1.000
_cell.angle_alpha   90.00
_cell.angle_beta   90.00
_cell.angle_gamma   90.00
#
_symmetry.space_group_name_H-M   'P 1'
#
loop_
_entity.id
_entity.type
_entity.pdbx_description
1 polymer ?
#
loop_
_entity_poly.entity_id
_entity_poly.type
_entity_poly.pdbx_seq_one_letter_code
_entity_poly.pdbx_strand_id
1 'polypeptide(L)'
;MTLEQARSASHQGRCDDDVLALSREPEIAEQLAAFDPAILRAELKGHGAWDDAELSDHAQNLQRITWLAAGDIVDDPDRAAK
;
A
#
# COMPACT_ATOMS: atom_id res chain seq x y z
N MET A 1 -10.41 0.44 -1.77
CA MET A 1 -10.12 -0.65 -0.81
C MET A 1 -11.18 -0.63 0.28
N THR A 2 -11.84 -1.76 0.56
CA THR A 2 -12.79 -1.92 1.67
C THR A 2 -12.08 -2.32 2.97
N LEU A 3 -12.77 -2.26 4.11
CA LEU A 3 -12.21 -2.73 5.39
C LEU A 3 -11.87 -4.23 5.37
N GLU A 4 -12.68 -5.05 4.70
CA GLU A 4 -12.41 -6.49 4.57
C GLU A 4 -11.13 -6.75 3.77
N GLN A 5 -10.99 -6.06 2.63
CA GLN A 5 -9.78 -6.09 1.81
C GLN A 5 -8.55 -5.58 2.57
N ALA A 6 -8.69 -4.50 3.36
CA ALA A 6 -7.59 -3.98 4.16
C ALA A 6 -7.11 -4.99 5.20
N ARG A 7 -8.04 -5.68 5.87
CA ARG A 7 -7.71 -6.73 6.85
C ARG A 7 -7.00 -7.93 6.25
N SER A 8 -7.22 -8.24 4.97
CA SER A 8 -6.51 -9.34 4.32
C SER A 8 -5.04 -9.03 4.08
N ALA A 9 -4.64 -7.75 4.00
CA ALA A 9 -3.27 -7.32 3.73
C ALA A 9 -2.59 -6.62 4.92
N SER A 10 -3.28 -6.48 6.06
CA SER A 10 -2.77 -5.87 7.29
C SER A 10 -3.08 -6.77 8.49
N HIS A 11 -2.14 -7.67 8.80
CA HIS A 11 -2.22 -8.60 9.91
C HIS A 11 -0.83 -8.95 10.45
N GLN A 12 -0.80 -9.60 11.62
CA GLN A 12 0.46 -10.07 12.21
C GLN A 12 1.09 -11.17 11.34
N GLY A 13 2.41 -11.16 11.25
CA GLY A 13 3.19 -12.11 10.45
C GLY A 13 3.55 -11.56 9.07
N ARG A 14 3.95 -12.46 8.18
CA ARG A 14 4.30 -12.11 6.80
C ARG A 14 3.01 -11.90 5.99
N CYS A 15 2.87 -10.74 5.37
CA CYS A 15 1.72 -10.38 4.53
C CYS A 15 2.11 -9.96 3.10
N ASP A 16 3.38 -10.14 2.70
CA ASP A 16 3.85 -9.70 1.37
C ASP A 16 3.03 -10.31 0.22
N ASP A 17 2.69 -11.61 0.34
CA ASP A 17 1.91 -12.32 -0.67
C ASP A 17 0.46 -11.82 -0.71
N ASP A 18 -0.11 -11.45 0.43
CA ASP A 18 -1.47 -10.93 0.55
C ASP A 18 -1.57 -9.50 0.00
N VAL A 19 -0.57 -8.67 0.26
CA VAL A 19 -0.43 -7.33 -0.34
C VAL A 19 -0.30 -7.44 -1.86
N LEU A 20 0.47 -8.42 -2.35
CA LEU A 20 0.59 -8.68 -3.79
C LEU A 20 -0.72 -9.17 -4.40
N ALA A 21 -1.48 -10.01 -3.71
CA ALA A 21 -2.79 -10.45 -4.16
C ALA A 21 -3.76 -9.25 -4.22
N LEU A 22 -3.79 -8.43 -3.17
CA LEU A 22 -4.68 -7.27 -3.07
C LEU A 22 -4.36 -6.20 -4.13
N SER A 23 -3.08 -5.96 -4.41
CA SER A 23 -2.66 -5.00 -5.46
C SER A 23 -3.05 -5.41 -6.88
N ARG A 24 -3.45 -6.68 -7.08
CA ARG A 24 -3.92 -7.20 -8.37
C ARG A 24 -5.44 -7.16 -8.52
N GLU A 25 -6.18 -6.84 -7.47
CA GLU A 25 -7.63 -6.66 -7.56
C GLU A 25 -7.93 -5.50 -8.52
N PRO A 26 -8.87 -5.64 -9.48
CA PRO A 26 -9.01 -4.70 -10.60
C PRO A 26 -9.12 -3.23 -10.19
N GLU A 27 -9.95 -2.94 -9.18
CA GLU A 27 -10.18 -1.57 -8.69
C GLU A 27 -8.93 -0.96 -8.02
N ILE A 28 -8.13 -1.80 -7.35
CA ILE A 28 -6.90 -1.36 -6.67
C ILE A 28 -5.78 -1.22 -7.69
N ALA A 29 -5.66 -2.17 -8.62
CA ALA A 29 -4.70 -2.12 -9.71
C ALA A 29 -4.88 -0.85 -10.58
N GLU A 30 -6.13 -0.47 -10.87
CA GLU A 30 -6.43 0.77 -11.60
C GLU A 30 -5.97 2.02 -10.84
N GLN A 31 -6.20 2.08 -9.52
CA GLN A 31 -5.73 3.18 -8.68
C GLN A 31 -4.19 3.22 -8.61
N LEU A 32 -3.56 2.05 -8.47
CA LEU A 32 -2.10 1.92 -8.43
C LEU A 32 -1.44 2.36 -9.74
N ALA A 33 -2.07 2.08 -10.89
CA ALA A 33 -1.58 2.51 -12.20
C ALA A 33 -1.61 4.03 -12.40
N ALA A 34 -2.39 4.76 -11.61
CA ALA A 34 -2.46 6.22 -11.66
C ALA A 34 -1.35 6.93 -10.87
N PHE A 35 -0.57 6.20 -10.05
CA PHE A 35 0.50 6.82 -9.26
C PHE A 35 1.69 7.21 -10.14
N ASP A 36 2.13 8.46 -10.00
CA ASP A 36 3.42 8.88 -10.51
C ASP A 36 4.56 8.28 -9.65
N PRO A 37 5.56 7.62 -10.27
CA PRO A 37 6.65 6.99 -9.53
C PRO A 37 7.48 7.94 -8.66
N ALA A 38 7.69 9.18 -9.09
CA ALA A 38 8.50 10.14 -8.36
C ALA A 38 7.74 10.71 -7.16
N ILE A 39 6.45 11.00 -7.32
CA ILE A 39 5.57 11.40 -6.22
C ILE A 39 5.49 10.28 -5.18
N LEU A 40 5.18 9.05 -5.61
CA LEU A 40 5.08 7.92 -4.68
C LEU A 40 6.38 7.67 -3.91
N ARG A 41 7.52 7.75 -4.58
CA ARG A 41 8.83 7.63 -3.93
C ARG A 41 9.05 8.71 -2.87
N ALA A 42 8.68 9.97 -3.17
CA ALA A 42 8.84 11.07 -2.23
C ALA A 42 7.95 10.89 -0.99
N GLU A 43 6.70 10.46 -1.18
CA GLU A 43 5.78 10.13 -0.09
C GLU A 43 6.36 9.03 0.80
N LEU A 44 6.75 7.89 0.22
CA LEU A 44 7.33 6.76 0.97
C LEU A 44 8.64 7.14 1.68
N LYS A 45 9.44 8.05 1.11
CA LYS A 45 10.64 8.57 1.77
C LYS A 45 10.31 9.32 3.06
N GLY A 46 9.19 10.04 3.09
CA GLY A 46 8.70 10.78 4.26
C GLY A 46 8.43 9.89 5.48
N HIS A 47 8.12 8.61 5.28
CA HIS A 47 7.92 7.64 6.36
C HIS A 47 9.24 7.23 7.05
N GLY A 48 10.40 7.40 6.39
CA GLY A 48 11.71 7.08 6.96
C GLY A 48 12.02 5.58 7.12
N ALA A 49 11.16 4.68 6.60
CA ALA A 49 11.31 3.24 6.74
C ALA A 49 12.19 2.58 5.66
N TRP A 50 12.47 3.28 4.56
CA TRP A 50 13.22 2.75 3.41
C TRP A 50 14.29 3.71 2.91
N ASP A 51 15.39 3.15 2.43
CA ASP A 51 16.49 3.92 1.82
C ASP A 51 16.24 4.24 0.33
N ASP A 52 17.16 5.00 -0.28
CA ASP A 52 17.01 5.41 -1.68
C ASP A 52 17.15 4.25 -2.68
N ALA A 53 17.90 3.20 -2.32
CA ALA A 53 18.06 2.02 -3.16
C ALA A 53 16.79 1.17 -3.10
N GLU A 54 16.23 0.96 -1.92
CA GLU A 54 14.96 0.27 -1.70
C GLU A 54 13.79 0.96 -2.40
N LEU A 55 13.77 2.30 -2.40
CA LEU A 55 12.74 3.12 -3.04
C LEU A 55 12.96 3.33 -4.55
N SER A 56 14.03 2.79 -5.12
CA SER A 56 14.28 2.86 -6.57
C SER A 56 13.38 1.91 -7.38
N ASP A 57 12.84 0.86 -6.74
CA ASP A 57 11.91 -0.10 -7.34
C ASP A 57 10.45 0.37 -7.19
N HIS A 58 9.88 0.85 -8.30
CA HIS A 58 8.50 1.33 -8.31
C HIS A 58 7.48 0.23 -8.04
N ALA A 59 7.71 -1.01 -8.51
CA ALA A 59 6.78 -2.10 -8.28
C ALA A 59 6.69 -2.45 -6.79
N GLN A 60 7.84 -2.49 -6.10
CA GLN A 60 7.90 -2.65 -4.65
C GLN A 60 7.28 -1.46 -3.91
N ASN A 61 7.45 -0.24 -4.40
CA ASN A 61 6.79 0.94 -3.83
C ASN A 61 5.26 0.85 -3.89
N LEU A 62 4.70 0.30 -4.97
CA LEU A 62 3.25 0.06 -5.07
C LEU A 62 2.78 -0.97 -4.03
N GLN A 63 3.60 -1.97 -3.70
CA GLN A 63 3.29 -2.90 -2.61
C GLN A 63 3.34 -2.19 -1.25
N ARG A 64 4.38 -1.38 -1.00
CA ARG A 64 4.53 -0.62 0.25
C ARG A 64 3.35 0.32 0.51
N ILE A 65 2.90 1.07 -0.48
CA ILE A 65 1.76 1.99 -0.31
C ILE A 65 0.44 1.24 -0.15
N THR A 66 0.28 0.08 -0.82
CA THR A 66 -0.89 -0.78 -0.61
C THR A 66 -0.93 -1.28 0.83
N TRP A 67 0.20 -1.72 1.37
CA TRP A 67 0.33 -2.16 2.76
C TRP A 67 0.06 -1.03 3.77
N LEU A 68 0.63 0.16 3.56
CA LEU A 68 0.37 1.33 4.40
C LEU A 68 -1.11 1.73 4.38
N ALA A 69 -1.73 1.77 3.19
CA ALA A 69 -3.15 2.09 3.06
C ALA A 69 -4.05 1.06 3.76
N ALA A 70 -3.70 -0.23 3.68
CA ALA A 70 -4.40 -1.29 4.41
C ALA A 70 -4.25 -1.12 5.94
N GLY A 71 -3.05 -0.78 6.41
CA GLY A 71 -2.78 -0.43 7.81
C GLY A 71 -3.64 0.73 8.30
N ASP A 72 -3.61 1.85 7.60
CA ASP A 72 -4.38 3.05 7.92
C ASP A 72 -5.89 2.77 8.02
N ILE A 73 -6.45 1.96 7.12
CA ILE A 73 -7.87 1.58 7.14
C ILE A 73 -8.19 0.65 8.30
N VAL A 74 -7.29 -0.28 8.64
CA VAL A 74 -7.50 -1.21 9.77
C VAL A 74 -7.42 -0.49 11.11
N ASP A 75 -6.49 0.45 11.24
CA ASP A 75 -6.27 1.22 12.47
C ASP A 75 -7.36 2.28 12.69
N ASP A 76 -7.87 2.90 11.61
CA ASP A 76 -8.95 3.89 11.66
C ASP A 76 -10.04 3.64 10.59
N PRO A 77 -10.93 2.66 10.83
CA PRO A 77 -11.96 2.27 9.86
C PRO A 77 -13.01 3.36 9.60
N ASP A 78 -13.20 4.30 10.54
CA ASP A 78 -14.17 5.39 10.42
C ASP A 78 -13.68 6.53 9.51
N ARG A 79 -12.36 6.64 9.30
CA ARG A 79 -11.75 7.61 8.37
C ARG A 79 -11.98 7.24 6.92
N ALA A 80 -12.10 5.96 6.60
CA ALA A 80 -12.38 5.48 5.24
C ALA A 80 -13.87 5.62 4.85
N ALA A 81 -14.76 5.83 5.83
CA ALA A 81 -16.21 5.91 5.64
C ALA A 81 -16.76 7.35 5.48
N LYS A 82 -15.91 8.37 5.57
CA LYS A 82 -16.26 9.79 5.39
C LYS A 82 -15.85 10.30 4.02
#